data_AF-A0A5T6XXJ2-F1
#
_entry.id   AF-A0A5T6XXJ2-F1
#
_cell.length_a   1.000
_cell.length_b   1.000
_cell.length_c   1.000
_cell.angle_alpha   90.00
_cell.angle_beta   90.00
_cell.angle_gamma   90.00
#
_symmetry.space_group_name_H-M   'P 1'
#
loop_
_entity.id
_entity.type
_entity.pdbx_description
1 polymer ?
#
loop_
_entity_poly.entity_id
_entity_poly.type
_entity_poly.pdbx_seq_one_letter_code
_entity_poly.pdbx_strand_id
1 'polypeptide(L)'
;MALYGYARVSTSDQDLTLQTQILRAAGCEIIRAEKASGSGRTGRSELQLLLEFLRPGDTLMVTRVDRLARSIKDLQDIVYALNQQGVTLRATEQPVDTRSAA
;
A
#
# COMPACT_ATOMS: atom_id res chain seq x y z
N MET A 1 16.85 -3.63 2.94
CA MET A 1 15.75 -3.39 1.99
C MET A 1 14.55 -4.14 2.54
N ALA A 2 13.58 -3.44 3.13
CA ALA A 2 12.46 -4.09 3.81
C ALA A 2 11.20 -4.07 2.93
N LEU A 3 10.37 -5.10 3.08
CA LEU A 3 9.07 -5.20 2.43
C LEU A 3 7.97 -4.86 3.45
N TYR A 4 7.22 -3.82 3.14
CA TYR A 4 6.08 -3.36 3.92
C TYR A 4 4.79 -3.70 3.21
N GLY A 5 3.81 -4.24 3.91
CA GLY A 5 2.50 -4.52 3.36
C GLY A 5 1.49 -3.45 3.76
N TYR A 6 0.62 -3.07 2.84
CA TYR A 6 -0.56 -2.26 3.15
C TYR A 6 -1.85 -2.95 2.68
N ALA A 7 -2.81 -3.09 3.59
CA ALA A 7 -4.11 -3.70 3.34
C ALA A 7 -5.25 -2.75 3.73
N ARG A 8 -6.29 -2.69 2.89
CA ARG A 8 -7.44 -1.83 3.14
C ARG A 8 -8.75 -2.49 2.75
N VAL A 9 -9.78 -2.29 3.56
CA VAL A 9 -11.16 -2.68 3.25
C VAL A 9 -12.12 -1.52 3.48
N SER A 10 -13.22 -1.51 2.73
CA SER A 10 -14.20 -0.41 2.75
C SER A 10 -15.32 -0.57 3.77
N THR A 11 -15.48 -1.77 4.35
CA THR A 11 -16.55 -2.08 5.33
C THR A 11 -16.05 -3.01 6.44
N SER A 12 -16.76 -2.99 7.57
CA SER A 12 -16.51 -3.81 8.77
C SER A 12 -16.50 -5.31 8.49
N ASP A 13 -17.37 -5.75 7.57
CA ASP A 13 -17.61 -7.15 7.22
C ASP A 13 -16.63 -7.72 6.20
N GLN A 14 -15.78 -6.87 5.60
CA GLN A 14 -14.70 -7.34 4.74
C GLN A 14 -13.51 -7.78 5.58
N ASP A 15 -13.04 -9.00 5.31
CA ASP A 15 -11.94 -9.60 6.06
C ASP A 15 -10.57 -9.11 5.55
N LEU A 16 -9.81 -8.47 6.42
CA LEU A 16 -8.41 -8.06 6.18
C LEU A 16 -7.45 -9.25 6.25
N THR A 17 -7.89 -10.38 6.81
CA THR A 17 -7.08 -11.59 7.03
C THR A 17 -6.52 -12.10 5.71
N LEU A 18 -7.35 -12.21 4.66
CA LEU A 18 -6.89 -12.71 3.36
C LEU A 18 -5.82 -11.80 2.75
N GLN A 19 -6.05 -10.47 2.75
CA GLN A 19 -5.05 -9.51 2.23
C GLN A 19 -3.75 -9.59 3.04
N THR A 20 -3.85 -9.68 4.36
CA THR A 20 -2.69 -9.77 5.25
C THR A 20 -1.91 -11.07 5.00
N GLN A 21 -2.60 -12.20 4.82
CA GLN A 21 -1.98 -13.49 4.49
C GLN A 21 -1.25 -13.45 3.15
N ILE A 22 -1.87 -12.86 2.12
CA ILE A 22 -1.24 -12.68 0.80
C ILE A 22 0.03 -11.83 0.93
N LEU A 23 -0.03 -10.72 1.68
CA LEU A 23 1.12 -9.85 1.91
C LEU A 23 2.23 -10.54 2.72
N ARG A 24 1.88 -11.32 3.76
CA ARG A 24 2.86 -12.14 4.49
C ARG A 24 3.51 -13.17 3.58
N ALA A 25 2.73 -13.84 2.75
CA ALA A 25 3.24 -14.81 1.78
C ALA A 25 4.14 -14.17 0.71
N ALA A 26 3.91 -12.90 0.40
CA ALA A 26 4.78 -12.10 -0.47
C ALA A 26 6.07 -11.60 0.21
N GLY A 27 6.28 -11.92 1.50
CA GLY A 27 7.49 -11.57 2.25
C GLY A 27 7.42 -10.24 2.99
N CYS A 28 6.22 -9.65 3.17
CA CYS A 28 6.08 -8.44 3.98
C CYS A 28 6.28 -8.75 5.46
N GLU A 29 7.25 -8.08 6.09
CA GLU A 29 7.55 -8.23 7.51
C GLU A 29 6.62 -7.38 8.37
N ILE A 30 6.39 -6.14 7.93
CA ILE A 30 5.53 -5.17 8.61
C ILE A 30 4.31 -4.93 7.74
N ILE A 31 3.12 -5.28 8.23
CA ILE A 31 1.87 -5.08 7.51
C ILE A 31 0.98 -4.15 8.30
N ARG A 32 0.55 -3.08 7.63
CA ARG A 32 -0.39 -2.10 8.16
C ARG A 32 -1.74 -2.30 7.48
N ALA A 33 -2.77 -2.45 8.28
CA ALA A 33 -4.10 -2.78 7.81
C ALA A 33 -5.12 -1.84 8.45
N GLU A 34 -6.01 -1.29 7.63
CA GLU A 34 -7.03 -0.37 8.13
C GLU A 34 -8.37 -0.53 7.44
N LYS A 35 -9.42 -0.16 8.18
CA LYS A 35 -10.79 -0.09 7.67
C LYS A 35 -11.11 1.36 7.41
N ALA A 36 -11.23 1.72 6.13
CA ALA A 36 -11.50 3.09 5.71
C ALA A 36 -12.66 3.10 4.70
N SER A 37 -13.82 3.55 5.18
CA SER A 37 -15.02 3.78 4.37
C SER A 37 -15.00 5.20 3.81
N GLY A 38 -15.05 5.35 2.49
CA GLY A 38 -15.10 6.64 1.81
C GLY A 38 -14.22 6.72 0.56
N SER A 39 -14.34 7.84 -0.16
CA SER A 39 -13.62 8.15 -1.40
C SER A 39 -12.27 8.85 -1.16
N GLY A 40 -12.06 9.41 0.04
CA GLY A 40 -10.89 10.21 0.39
C GLY A 40 -9.79 9.45 1.14
N ARG A 41 -8.78 10.21 1.58
CA ARG A 41 -7.72 9.76 2.52
C ARG A 41 -8.14 9.90 3.99
N THR A 42 -9.27 10.55 4.27
CA THR A 42 -9.83 10.65 5.62
C THR A 42 -10.06 9.24 6.18
N GLY A 43 -9.46 8.95 7.33
CA GLY A 43 -9.49 7.62 7.95
C GLY A 43 -8.41 6.65 7.45
N ARG A 44 -7.41 7.11 6.68
CA ARG A 44 -6.23 6.31 6.26
C ARG A 44 -4.98 6.60 7.10
N SER A 45 -5.12 6.54 8.43
CA SER A 45 -4.01 6.86 9.35
C SER A 45 -2.87 5.85 9.27
N GLU A 46 -3.16 4.56 9.05
CA GLU A 46 -2.12 3.54 8.94
C GLU A 46 -1.33 3.70 7.64
N LEU A 47 -1.98 4.10 6.53
CA LEU A 47 -1.26 4.45 5.30
C LEU A 47 -0.33 5.64 5.53
N GLN A 48 -0.82 6.69 6.18
CA GLN A 48 -0.02 7.88 6.44
C GLN A 48 1.20 7.55 7.31
N LEU A 49 1.00 6.83 8.42
CA LEU A 49 2.09 6.37 9.29
C LEU A 49 3.11 5.53 8.53
N LEU A 50 2.64 4.68 7.62
CA LEU A 50 3.52 3.89 6.77
C LEU A 50 4.35 4.77 5.85
N LEU A 51 3.73 5.74 5.16
CA LEU A 51 4.42 6.70 4.27
C LEU A 51 5.44 7.59 5.00
N GLU A 52 5.26 7.83 6.31
CA GLU A 52 6.22 8.54 7.14
C GLU A 52 7.37 7.64 7.63
N PHE A 53 7.14 6.33 7.71
CA PHE A 53 8.10 5.35 8.23
C PHE A 53 9.03 4.78 7.14
N LEU A 54 8.55 4.70 5.90
CA LEU A 54 9.30 4.13 4.77
C LEU A 54 10.60 4.91 4.52
N ARG A 55 11.64 4.18 4.15
CA ARG A 55 12.97 4.75 3.86
C ARG A 55 13.37 4.50 2.42
N PRO A 56 14.29 5.30 1.87
CA PRO A 56 14.85 5.05 0.55
C PRO A 56 15.35 3.61 0.38
N GLY A 57 14.94 2.97 -0.72
CA GLY A 57 15.22 1.57 -1.02
C GLY A 57 14.13 0.59 -0.55
N ASP A 58 13.26 0.97 0.38
CA ASP A 58 12.19 0.08 0.84
C ASP A 58 11.14 -0.16 -0.25
N THR A 59 10.30 -1.18 -0.04
CA THR A 59 9.20 -1.52 -0.94
C THR A 59 7.88 -1.55 -0.19
N LEU A 60 6.93 -0.76 -0.67
CA LEU A 60 5.52 -0.87 -0.32
C LEU A 60 4.84 -1.89 -1.22
N MET A 61 4.34 -2.95 -0.62
CA MET A 61 3.58 -4.03 -1.23
C MET A 61 2.09 -3.85 -0.93
N VAL A 62 1.26 -4.00 -1.95
CA VAL A 62 -0.19 -4.08 -1.83
C VAL A 62 -0.71 -5.29 -2.56
N THR A 63 -1.91 -5.76 -2.26
CA THR A 63 -2.49 -6.86 -3.05
C THR A 63 -2.88 -6.37 -4.44
N ARG A 64 -3.57 -5.23 -4.49
CA ARG A 64 -4.00 -4.53 -5.70
C ARG A 64 -3.98 -3.02 -5.52
N VAL A 65 -3.88 -2.30 -6.63
CA VAL A 65 -3.84 -0.83 -6.67
C VAL A 65 -5.13 -0.20 -6.15
N ASP A 66 -6.30 -0.79 -6.42
CA ASP A 66 -7.59 -0.30 -5.90
C ASP A 66 -7.73 -0.48 -4.38
N ARG A 67 -6.87 -1.32 -3.78
CA ARG A 67 -6.76 -1.47 -2.31
C ARG A 67 -5.84 -0.41 -1.72
N LEU A 68 -4.90 0.15 -2.49
CA LEU A 68 -4.11 1.31 -2.10
C LEU A 68 -4.87 2.63 -2.24
N ALA A 69 -5.43 2.89 -3.43
CA ALA A 69 -5.99 4.17 -3.82
C ALA A 69 -7.43 4.05 -4.33
N ARG A 70 -8.24 5.09 -4.11
CA ARG A 70 -9.66 5.12 -4.54
C ARG A 70 -9.90 5.84 -5.86
N SER A 71 -8.92 6.59 -6.34
CA SER A 71 -8.96 7.31 -7.61
C SER A 71 -7.58 7.32 -8.25
N ILE A 72 -7.53 7.61 -9.56
CA ILE A 72 -6.26 7.74 -10.30
C ILE A 72 -5.42 8.89 -9.71
N LYS A 73 -6.05 10.00 -9.33
CA LYS A 73 -5.35 11.13 -8.69
C LYS A 73 -4.73 10.71 -7.36
N ASP A 74 -5.48 10.04 -6.50
CA ASP A 74 -4.99 9.55 -5.21
C ASP A 74 -3.80 8.59 -5.39
N LEU A 75 -3.88 7.71 -6.40
CA LEU A 75 -2.78 6.82 -6.77
C LEU A 75 -1.55 7.59 -7.24
N GLN A 76 -1.71 8.54 -8.16
CA GLN A 76 -0.61 9.36 -8.66
C GLN A 76 0.09 10.11 -7.53
N ASP A 77 -0.69 10.71 -6.62
CA ASP A 77 -0.15 11.42 -5.46
C ASP A 77 0.64 10.48 -4.53
N ILE A 78 0.17 9.24 -4.31
CA ILE A 78 0.89 8.24 -3.50
C ILE A 78 2.17 7.80 -4.20
N VAL A 79 2.10 7.44 -5.49
CA VAL A 79 3.26 7.00 -6.27
C VAL A 79 4.32 8.10 -6.34
N TYR A 80 3.90 9.34 -6.54
CA TYR A 80 4.80 10.50 -6.53
C TYR A 80 5.51 10.66 -5.19
N ALA A 81 4.77 10.56 -4.07
CA ALA A 81 5.36 10.64 -2.74
C ALA A 81 6.37 9.51 -2.47
N LEU A 82 6.05 8.27 -2.86
CA LEU A 82 6.95 7.12 -2.73
C LEU A 82 8.22 7.30 -3.58
N ASN A 83 8.07 7.74 -4.84
CA ASN A 83 9.21 7.98 -5.72
C ASN A 83 10.13 9.07 -5.18
N GLN A 84 9.58 10.16 -4.63
CA GLN A 84 10.38 11.23 -4.00
C GLN A 84 11.16 10.75 -2.77
N GLN A 85 10.66 9.71 -2.10
CA GLN A 85 11.36 9.07 -0.98
C GLN A 85 12.29 7.92 -1.43
N GLY A 86 12.36 7.61 -2.73
CA GLY A 86 13.13 6.47 -3.23
C GLY A 86 12.54 5.10 -2.84
N VAL A 87 11.23 5.04 -2.62
CA VAL A 87 10.50 3.83 -2.21
C VAL A 87 9.81 3.23 -3.43
N THR A 88 9.85 1.90 -3.55
CA THR A 88 9.19 1.17 -4.64
C THR A 88 7.76 0.77 -4.26
N LEU A 89 6.80 0.91 -5.16
CA LEU A 89 5.46 0.33 -5.03
C LEU A 89 5.35 -0.96 -5.85
N ARG A 90 4.85 -2.03 -5.24
CA ARG A 90 4.57 -3.32 -5.90
C ARG A 90 3.18 -3.84 -5.57
N ALA A 91 2.57 -4.55 -6.51
CA ALA A 91 1.32 -5.29 -6.29
C ALA A 91 1.53 -6.80 -6.45
N THR A 92 0.87 -7.61 -5.61
CA THR A 92 1.00 -9.09 -5.69
C THR A 92 0.11 -9.70 -6.78
N GLU A 93 -1.07 -9.14 -7.03
CA GLU A 93 -2.07 -9.68 -7.97
C GLU A 93 -2.09 -8.92 -9.30
N GLN A 94 -1.28 -7.88 -9.46
CA GLN A 94 -1.21 -7.05 -10.65
C GLN A 94 0.25 -6.82 -11.04
N PRO A 95 0.57 -6.69 -12.34
CA PRO A 95 1.93 -6.43 -12.82
C PRO A 95 2.30 -4.95 -12.60
N VAL A 96 2.27 -4.51 -11.34
CA VAL A 96 2.60 -3.14 -10.93
C VAL A 96 3.89 -3.23 -10.14
N ASP A 97 4.93 -2.59 -10.68
CA ASP A 97 6.22 -2.42 -10.04
C ASP A 97 6.78 -1.05 -10.48
N THR A 98 6.93 -0.11 -9.56
CA THR A 98 7.44 1.23 -9.91
C THR A 98 8.96 1.30 -9.98
N ARG A 99 9.68 0.21 -9.66
CA ARG A 99 11.15 0.16 -9.79
C ARG A 99 11.60 0.32 -11.24
N SER A 100 10.79 -0.11 -12.20
CA SER A 100 11.09 -0.05 -13.64
C SER A 100 10.67 1.27 -14.30
N ALA A 101 10.12 2.23 -13.56
CA ALA A 101 9.70 3.52 -14.09
C ALA A 101 10.78 4.63 -13.94
N ALA A 102 12.02 4.24 -13.62
CA ALA A 102 13.18 5.13 -13.50
C ALA A 102 13.98 5.18 -14.80
#